data_AF-A0A803XRU2-F1
#
_entry.id   AF-A0A803XRU2-F1
#
_cell.length_a   1.000
_cell.length_b   1.000
_cell.length_c   1.000
_cell.angle_alpha   90.00
_cell.angle_beta   90.00
_cell.angle_gamma   90.00
#
_symmetry.space_group_name_H-M   'P 1'
#
loop_
_entity.id
_entity.type
_entity.pdbx_description
1 polymer ?
#
loop_
_entity_poly.entity_id
_entity_poly.type
_entity_poly.pdbx_seq_one_letter_code
_entity_poly.pdbx_strand_id
1 'polypeptide(L)' 'LSAFTGFSFSKLQFAPFSSALNVGFWHELTQKKLNEYRLDETPKVIKGYYYNGDPSGFPARLTLEFSAFDM' A
#
# COMPACT_ATOMS: atom_id res chain seq x y z
N LEU A 1 -29.25 -42.88 12.43
CA LEU A 1 -28.19 -42.01 12.98
C LEU A 1 -27.31 -41.53 11.84
N SER A 2 -27.68 -40.43 11.17
CA SER A 2 -26.81 -39.75 10.20
C SER A 2 -26.11 -38.59 10.92
N ALA A 3 -24.88 -38.83 11.37
CA ALA A 3 -24.07 -37.80 12.00
C ALA A 3 -23.58 -36.83 10.92
N PHE A 4 -23.86 -35.54 11.14
CA PHE A 4 -23.49 -34.40 10.32
C PHE A 4 -21.99 -34.35 10.03
N THR A 5 -21.58 -34.60 8.79
CA THR A 5 -20.26 -34.24 8.29
C THR A 5 -20.24 -32.75 7.96
N GLY A 6 -20.01 -31.91 8.97
CA GLY A 6 -19.88 -30.46 8.83
C GLY A 6 -18.42 -30.00 8.71
N PHE A 7 -17.64 -30.55 7.78
CA PHE A 7 -16.32 -29.97 7.46
C PHE A 7 -16.52 -28.77 6.54
N SER A 8 -16.58 -27.58 7.14
CA SER A 8 -16.49 -26.33 6.38
C SER A 8 -15.03 -26.11 5.96
N PHE A 9 -14.73 -26.35 4.68
CA PHE A 9 -13.46 -25.94 4.10
C PHE A 9 -13.47 -24.42 3.92
N SER A 10 -12.90 -23.71 4.89
CA SER A 10 -12.68 -22.27 4.79
C SER A 10 -11.76 -21.97 3.61
N LYS A 11 -12.24 -21.22 2.63
CA LYS A 11 -11.41 -20.75 1.50
C LYS A 11 -10.28 -19.86 2.03
N LEU A 12 -9.05 -20.06 1.54
CA LEU A 12 -7.92 -19.19 1.82
C LEU A 12 -8.30 -17.72 1.57
N GLN A 13 -8.02 -16.86 2.54
CA GLN A 13 -8.24 -15.42 2.47
C GLN A 13 -6.90 -14.69 2.55
N PHE A 14 -6.82 -13.53 1.90
CA PHE A 14 -5.67 -12.64 1.96
C PHE A 14 -6.07 -11.34 2.65
N ALA A 15 -5.21 -10.81 3.51
CA ALA A 15 -5.41 -9.49 4.10
C ALA A 15 -4.95 -8.41 3.10
N PRO A 16 -5.76 -7.36 2.84
CA PRO A 16 -5.35 -6.28 1.96
C PRO A 16 -4.29 -5.39 2.63
N PHE A 17 -3.47 -4.72 1.80
CA PHE A 17 -2.63 -3.63 2.28
C PHE A 17 -3.48 -2.41 2.63
N SER A 18 -3.10 -1.73 3.69
CA SER A 18 -3.54 -0.35 3.98
C SER A 18 -2.47 0.62 3.50
N SER A 19 -2.85 1.59 2.66
CA SER A 19 -1.90 2.60 2.17
C SER A 19 -1.84 3.80 3.10
N ALA A 20 -0.66 4.37 3.25
CA ALA A 20 -0.47 5.63 3.93
C ALA A 20 0.53 6.52 3.22
N LEU A 21 0.19 7.79 3.11
CA LEU A 21 1.04 8.78 2.50
C LEU A 21 1.50 9.75 3.59
N ASN A 22 2.81 9.91 3.70
CA ASN A 22 3.41 10.91 4.57
C ASN A 22 3.18 12.32 3.98
N VAL A 23 3.16 13.34 4.83
CA VAL A 23 3.11 14.74 4.39
C VAL A 23 4.28 15.08 3.44
N GLY A 24 5.47 14.52 3.69
CA GLY A 24 6.64 14.69 2.85
C GLY A 24 6.43 14.21 1.40
N PHE A 25 5.64 13.15 1.19
CA PHE A 25 5.29 12.68 -0.16
C PHE A 25 4.54 13.75 -0.94
N TRP A 26 3.55 14.40 -0.33
CA TRP A 26 2.74 15.44 -0.98
C TRP A 26 3.54 16.70 -1.32
N HIS A 27 4.45 17.09 -0.43
CA HIS A 27 5.36 18.21 -0.69
C HIS A 27 6.25 17.92 -1.89
N GLU A 28 6.87 16.74 -1.95
CA GLU A 28 7.74 16.34 -3.05
C GLU A 28 6.96 16.23 -4.37
N LEU A 29 5.79 15.59 -4.34
CA LEU A 29 4.90 15.49 -5.51
C LEU A 29 4.53 16.87 -6.05
N THR A 30 4.23 17.83 -5.18
CA THR A 30 3.89 19.21 -5.59
C THR A 30 5.06 19.90 -6.27
N GLN A 31 6.27 19.79 -5.70
CA GLN A 31 7.48 20.36 -6.31
C GLN A 31 7.75 19.74 -7.68
N LYS A 32 7.67 18.41 -7.79
CA LYS A 32 7.86 17.71 -9.06
C LYS A 32 6.79 18.05 -10.09
N LYS A 33 5.51 18.16 -9.69
CA LYS A 33 4.42 18.53 -10.61
C LYS A 33 4.62 19.92 -11.19
N LEU A 34 5.01 20.90 -10.37
CA LEU A 34 5.21 22.28 -10.82
C LEU A 34 6.47 22.46 -11.67
N ASN A 35 7.59 21.85 -11.27
CA ASN A 35 8.89 22.15 -11.84
C ASN A 35 9.31 21.20 -12.97
N GLU A 36 8.99 19.91 -12.85
CA GLU A 36 9.44 18.84 -13.74
C GLU A 36 8.31 18.36 -14.67
N TYR A 37 7.20 17.91 -14.10
CA TYR A 37 6.13 17.24 -14.88
C TYR A 37 5.26 18.24 -15.64
N ARG A 38 4.93 19.39 -15.05
CA ARG A 38 4.06 20.41 -15.66
C ARG A 38 2.72 19.82 -16.08
N LEU A 39 2.39 19.87 -17.37
CA LEU A 39 1.16 19.32 -17.96
C LEU A 39 1.29 17.84 -18.34
N ASP A 40 2.44 17.22 -18.09
CA ASP A 40 2.61 15.79 -18.32
C ASP A 40 1.77 14.99 -17.31
N GLU A 41 0.92 14.13 -17.85
CA GLU A 41 0.03 13.21 -17.12
C GLU A 41 0.44 11.74 -17.33
N THR A 42 1.60 11.48 -17.93
CA THR A 42 2.11 10.11 -18.07
C THR A 42 2.41 9.49 -16.69
N PRO A 43 2.20 8.17 -16.52
CA PRO A 43 2.47 7.49 -15.25
C PRO A 43 3.92 7.67 -14.80
N LYS A 44 4.13 7.90 -13.50
CA LYS A 44 5.45 8.02 -12.87
C LYS A 44 5.71 6.82 -11.97
N VAL A 45 6.90 6.24 -12.12
CA VAL A 45 7.36 5.15 -11.25
C VAL A 45 7.72 5.73 -9.89
N ILE A 46 7.22 5.12 -8.82
CA ILE A 46 7.53 5.48 -7.44
C ILE A 46 7.83 4.23 -6.62
N LYS A 47 8.57 4.38 -5.52
CA LYS A 47 8.89 3.32 -4.57
C LYS A 47 8.05 3.49 -3.30
N GLY A 48 7.58 2.38 -2.73
CA GLY A 48 6.89 2.36 -1.45
C GLY A 48 7.52 1.36 -0.49
N TYR A 49 7.38 1.62 0.80
CA TYR A 49 7.94 0.79 1.86
C TYR A 49 6.80 0.06 2.56
N TYR A 50 6.92 -1.23 2.78
CA TYR A 50 5.97 -1.97 3.60
C TYR A 50 6.72 -2.76 4.68
N TYR A 51 6.02 -3.01 5.77
CA TYR A 51 6.53 -3.81 6.88
C TYR A 51 5.42 -4.76 7.36
N ASN A 52 5.82 -5.98 7.71
CA ASN A 52 4.92 -7.07 8.07
C ASN A 52 5.11 -7.56 9.52
N GLY A 53 5.79 -6.78 10.37
CA GLY A 53 5.99 -7.12 11.78
C GLY A 53 5.10 -6.33 12.75
N ASP A 54 3.98 -5.81 12.27
CA ASP A 54 2.94 -5.23 13.13
C ASP A 54 2.24 -6.34 13.95
N PRO A 55 1.65 -6.00 15.12
CA PRO A 55 0.93 -6.97 15.94
C PRO A 55 -0.22 -7.65 15.16
N SER A 56 -0.55 -8.88 15.58
CA SER A 56 -1.67 -9.62 15.01
C SER A 56 -2.96 -8.81 15.07
N GLY A 57 -3.68 -8.73 13.95
CA GLY A 57 -4.94 -7.99 13.83
C GLY A 57 -4.82 -6.61 13.18
N PHE A 58 -3.61 -6.12 12.93
CA PHE A 58 -3.38 -4.92 12.13
C PHE A 58 -3.14 -5.27 10.66
N PRO A 59 -3.69 -4.49 9.70
CA PRO A 59 -3.40 -4.69 8.29
C PRO A 59 -1.95 -4.30 7.99
N ALA A 60 -1.29 -5.04 7.08
CA ALA A 60 0.02 -4.65 6.59
C ALA A 60 -0.04 -3.27 5.93
N ARG A 61 0.88 -2.38 6.29
CA ARG A 61 0.87 -0.99 5.83
C ARG A 61 1.90 -0.76 4.73
N LEU A 62 1.45 -0.22 3.60
CA LEU A 62 2.31 0.32 2.54
C LEU A 62 2.41 1.84 2.74
N THR A 63 3.61 2.35 2.99
CA THR A 63 3.87 3.76 3.23
C THR A 63 4.63 4.39 2.05
N LEU A 64 4.17 5.56 1.63
CA LEU A 64 4.83 6.43 0.65
C LEU A 64 5.41 7.64 1.37
N GLU A 65 6.71 7.83 1.23
CA GLU A 65 7.52 8.89 1.85
C GLU A 65 8.06 9.86 0.79
N PHE A 66 8.76 10.92 1.20
CA PHE A 66 9.38 11.85 0.25
C PHE A 66 10.35 11.14 -0.71
N SER A 67 11.07 10.12 -0.24
CA SER A 67 12.01 9.32 -1.03
C SER A 67 11.33 8.35 -2.02
N ALA A 68 10.00 8.36 -2.12
CA ALA A 68 9.26 7.57 -3.10
C ALA A 68 9.66 7.91 -4.55
N PHE A 69 10.20 9.11 -4.78
CA PHE A 69 10.63 9.57 -6.10
C PHE A 69 12.14 9.40 -6.37
N ASP A 70 12.92 8.95 -5.38
CA ASP A 70 14.36 8.73 -5.52
C ASP A 70 14.62 7.39 -6.22
N MET A 71 14.90 7.45 -7.53
CA MET A 71 15.20 6.26 -8.34
C MET A 71 16.67 5.88 -8.33
#